data_AF-A0A023FVA9-F1
#
_entry.id   AF-A0A023FVA9-F1
#
_cell.length_a   1.000
_cell.length_b   1.000
_cell.length_c   1.000
_cell.angle_alpha   90.00
_cell.angle_beta   90.00
_cell.angle_gamma   90.00
#
_symmetry.space_group_name_H-M   'P 1'
#
loop_
_entity.id
_entity.type
_entity.pdbx_description
1 polymer ?
#
loop_
_entity_poly.entity_id
_entity_poly.type
_entity_poly.pdbx_seq_one_letter_code
_entity_poly.pdbx_strand_id
1 'polypeptide(L)'
;MRLLIACALAVFTCGMPLVSTASPQCVMRGSCGTDPLTSKEMPCVDHDPPKAVNSSSWEALRGVCPDLVLGKENSVCCDDDQVGVLVANLDLMRSIVSGCPSCFFNLARVFCAITCSPQQETFIEVTQFNETSKAVAEVNYYITRRYTEGSFSSCSGLDTNVLGVLCGSFSTDCGPETLLMGLGMHDELHSPFQIDFVFTDAPVVARNHTYNPMNATYKKCSEPGAPGQAPCTCATCKESCPLPNYPMPHGPWKAFGINGYYLLLAIVYAVFFTVVVTLYFIKLSRKSQALGGCLNASTSSECADDAPLYAKEGSASKGGRFQRAMVAGFAHWGRLCARRPFTVIVVSLLVVAICCAGLVFFTIRTNPVELWSAPGSRARLERNQFNEEFGPFYRIEQVVITRNGGQSFPYTLHLKKFNLTVNFGNVFDKEFLHQVALLQEKLLGLTVAYEGKISHWKTSAFHHSAMESA
;
A
#
# COMPACT_ATOMS: atom_id res chain seq x y z
N MET A 1 -21.05 -71.59 35.02
CA MET A 1 -20.80 -70.16 34.71
C MET A 1 -20.47 -69.34 35.97
N ARG A 2 -19.45 -69.73 36.76
CA ARG A 2 -18.82 -68.88 37.82
C ARG A 2 -17.37 -69.26 38.20
N LEU A 3 -16.76 -70.28 37.57
CA LEU A 3 -15.38 -70.71 37.89
C LEU A 3 -14.34 -70.55 36.75
N LEU A 4 -14.74 -70.09 35.57
CA LEU A 4 -13.81 -69.89 34.44
C LEU A 4 -13.39 -68.43 34.22
N ILE A 5 -13.86 -67.50 35.06
CA ILE A 5 -13.55 -66.06 34.93
C ILE A 5 -12.40 -65.64 35.88
N ALA A 6 -12.03 -66.48 36.85
CA ALA A 6 -11.02 -66.13 37.85
C ALA A 6 -9.56 -66.33 37.40
N CYS A 7 -9.29 -67.15 36.36
CA CYS A 7 -7.92 -67.37 35.86
C CYS A 7 -7.46 -66.39 34.78
N ALA A 8 -8.35 -65.58 34.20
CA ALA A 8 -7.98 -64.65 33.12
C ALA A 8 -7.51 -63.26 33.63
N LEU A 9 -7.64 -62.98 34.93
CA LEU A 9 -7.29 -61.68 35.52
C LEU A 9 -5.93 -61.65 36.24
N ALA A 10 -5.19 -62.77 36.27
CA ALA A 10 -3.89 -62.86 36.97
C ALA A 10 -2.65 -62.73 36.05
N VAL A 11 -2.82 -62.51 34.74
CA VAL A 11 -1.70 -62.48 33.77
C VAL A 11 -1.44 -61.06 33.22
N PHE A 12 -2.20 -60.04 33.63
CA PHE A 12 -2.09 -58.68 33.08
C PHE A 12 -1.49 -57.63 34.03
N THR A 13 -0.77 -58.04 35.08
CA THR A 13 -0.09 -57.13 36.01
C THR A 13 1.34 -57.58 36.30
N CYS A 14 2.18 -57.67 35.27
CA CYS A 14 3.63 -57.59 35.46
C CYS A 14 4.29 -57.25 34.12
N GLY A 15 4.71 -55.99 33.96
CA GLY A 15 5.37 -55.54 32.73
C GLY A 15 5.07 -54.11 32.32
N MET A 16 4.94 -53.17 33.27
CA MET A 16 5.34 -51.79 32.95
C MET A 16 6.83 -51.68 33.28
N PRO A 17 7.70 -51.32 32.32
CA PRO A 17 9.04 -50.91 32.69
C PRO A 17 8.88 -49.72 33.64
N LEU A 18 9.60 -49.78 34.76
CA LEU A 18 9.91 -48.59 35.56
C LEU A 18 10.57 -47.60 34.59
N VAL A 19 9.79 -46.66 34.06
CA VAL A 19 10.33 -45.41 33.53
C VAL A 19 11.01 -44.77 34.73
N SER A 20 12.33 -44.76 34.71
CA SER A 20 13.13 -43.95 35.62
C SER A 20 12.69 -42.51 35.39
N THR A 21 11.76 -42.00 36.21
CA THR A 21 11.45 -40.59 36.27
C THR A 21 12.65 -39.92 36.93
N ALA A 22 13.68 -39.65 36.13
CA ALA A 22 14.69 -38.68 36.50
C ALA A 22 13.94 -37.37 36.80
N SER A 23 14.15 -36.83 38.01
CA SER A 23 13.61 -35.52 38.37
C SER A 23 14.09 -34.50 37.33
N PRO A 24 13.21 -33.62 36.81
CA PRO A 24 13.62 -32.62 35.84
C PRO A 24 14.76 -31.76 36.43
N GLN A 25 15.90 -31.70 35.76
CA GLN A 25 17.05 -30.89 36.17
C GLN A 25 17.15 -29.64 35.29
N CYS A 26 17.71 -28.59 35.88
CA CYS A 26 18.13 -27.43 35.13
C CYS A 26 19.47 -27.71 34.43
N VAL A 27 19.79 -26.91 33.42
CA VAL A 27 21.07 -26.95 32.71
C VAL A 27 21.83 -25.64 32.92
N MET A 28 21.08 -24.55 33.05
CA MET A 28 21.62 -23.22 33.23
C MET A 28 20.79 -22.43 34.23
N ARG A 29 21.43 -21.74 35.18
CA ARG A 29 20.77 -20.85 36.15
C ARG A 29 21.73 -19.81 36.70
N GLY A 30 21.26 -18.59 36.88
CA GLY A 30 22.05 -17.44 37.32
C GLY A 30 23.05 -16.92 36.31
N SER A 31 23.82 -15.91 36.72
CA SER A 31 24.72 -15.13 35.89
C SER A 31 26.17 -15.27 36.35
N CYS A 32 27.07 -15.73 35.46
CA CYS A 32 28.44 -16.14 35.79
C CYS A 32 29.53 -15.45 34.98
N GLY A 33 29.19 -14.36 34.30
CA GLY A 33 30.15 -13.58 33.53
C GLY A 33 29.46 -12.56 32.65
N THR A 34 30.26 -11.72 32.02
CA THR A 34 29.78 -10.73 31.06
C THR A 34 30.50 -10.95 29.76
N ASP A 35 29.73 -11.03 28.69
CA ASP A 35 30.28 -11.17 27.34
C ASP A 35 30.98 -9.87 26.92
N PRO A 36 32.26 -9.91 26.51
CA PRO A 36 33.00 -8.70 26.13
C PRO A 36 32.47 -8.01 24.87
N LEU A 37 31.74 -8.71 23.99
CA LEU A 37 31.22 -8.14 22.75
C LEU A 37 29.92 -7.36 22.98
N THR A 38 28.97 -7.96 23.71
CA THR A 38 27.63 -7.39 23.93
C THR A 38 27.49 -6.66 25.26
N SER A 39 28.48 -6.81 26.18
CA SER A 39 28.39 -6.35 27.57
C SER A 39 27.18 -6.90 28.34
N LYS A 40 26.59 -7.99 27.84
CA LYS A 40 25.45 -8.68 28.46
C LYS A 40 25.92 -9.84 29.32
N GLU A 41 25.09 -10.23 30.27
CA GLU A 41 25.37 -11.31 31.20
C GLU A 41 25.22 -12.70 30.56
N MET A 42 26.13 -13.62 30.91
CA MET A 42 26.14 -15.01 30.45
C MET A 42 25.69 -15.96 31.57
N PRO A 43 24.88 -16.99 31.25
CA PRO A 43 24.34 -17.88 32.26
C PRO A 43 25.40 -18.83 32.84
N CYS A 44 25.19 -19.31 34.07
CA CYS A 44 26.02 -20.34 34.69
C CYS A 44 25.52 -21.75 34.34
N VAL A 45 26.44 -22.72 34.25
CA VAL A 45 26.07 -24.16 34.28
C VAL A 45 25.48 -24.52 35.64
N ASP A 46 24.32 -25.16 35.63
CA ASP A 46 23.61 -25.63 36.81
C ASP A 46 22.95 -26.98 36.56
N HIS A 47 22.95 -27.86 37.56
CA HIS A 47 22.31 -29.19 37.50
C HIS A 47 21.33 -29.42 38.66
N ASP A 48 21.03 -28.36 39.42
CA ASP A 48 20.04 -28.40 40.49
C ASP A 48 18.61 -28.57 39.92
N PRO A 49 17.65 -29.05 40.74
CA PRO A 49 16.25 -29.06 40.36
C PRO A 49 15.68 -27.62 40.26
N PRO A 50 14.58 -27.42 39.49
CA PRO A 50 13.88 -26.15 39.39
C PRO A 50 13.52 -25.55 40.76
N LYS A 51 13.65 -24.23 40.90
CA LYS A 51 13.39 -23.49 42.14
C LYS A 51 12.28 -22.46 41.94
N ALA A 52 11.66 -22.06 43.04
CA ALA A 52 10.64 -21.03 43.01
C ALA A 52 11.26 -19.64 42.90
N VAL A 53 10.66 -18.80 42.06
CA VAL A 53 10.98 -17.38 41.92
C VAL A 53 10.01 -16.53 42.74
N ASN A 54 10.38 -15.26 42.98
CA ASN A 54 9.53 -14.34 43.71
C ASN A 54 8.20 -14.06 42.99
N SER A 55 7.20 -13.65 43.75
CA SER A 55 5.86 -13.35 43.22
C SER A 55 5.86 -12.27 42.13
N SER A 56 6.73 -11.25 42.23
CA SER A 56 6.89 -10.22 41.21
C SER A 56 7.44 -10.77 39.90
N SER A 57 8.48 -11.60 39.97
CA SER A 57 9.11 -12.23 38.82
C SER A 57 8.17 -13.23 38.14
N TRP A 58 7.38 -13.96 38.94
CA TRP A 58 6.33 -14.85 38.44
C TRP A 58 5.25 -14.09 37.65
N GLU A 59 4.82 -12.92 38.14
CA GLU A 59 3.86 -12.07 37.43
C GLU A 59 4.47 -11.47 36.15
N ALA A 60 5.74 -11.06 36.19
CA ALA A 60 6.45 -10.57 35.02
C ALA A 60 6.56 -11.65 33.92
N LEU A 61 6.89 -12.90 34.31
CA LEU A 61 6.89 -14.05 33.42
C LEU A 61 5.52 -14.32 32.80
N ARG A 62 4.41 -14.08 33.51
CA ARG A 62 3.06 -14.24 32.94
C ARG A 62 2.81 -13.32 31.74
N GLY A 63 3.42 -12.13 31.74
CA GLY A 63 3.28 -11.14 30.68
C GLY A 63 4.05 -11.46 29.39
N VAL A 64 5.15 -12.21 29.47
CA VAL A 64 6.03 -12.55 28.33
C VAL A 64 6.01 -14.03 27.95
N CYS A 65 5.83 -14.91 28.93
CA CYS A 65 5.90 -16.36 28.83
C CYS A 65 4.62 -17.03 29.40
N PRO A 66 3.42 -16.72 28.88
CA PRO A 66 2.17 -17.23 29.45
C PRO A 66 2.12 -18.76 29.48
N ASP A 67 2.66 -19.43 28.46
CA ASP A 67 2.66 -20.90 28.35
C ASP A 67 3.46 -21.61 29.45
N LEU A 68 4.49 -20.95 29.99
CA LEU A 68 5.33 -21.49 31.06
C LEU A 68 4.61 -21.43 32.42
N VAL A 69 3.79 -20.40 32.62
CA VAL A 69 3.10 -20.05 33.87
C VAL A 69 1.72 -20.73 33.99
N LEU A 70 1.25 -21.42 32.94
CA LEU A 70 0.00 -22.21 32.97
C LEU A 70 0.09 -23.42 33.92
N GLY A 71 1.29 -23.89 34.24
CA GLY A 71 1.52 -24.89 35.27
C GLY A 71 1.33 -24.30 36.67
N LYS A 72 0.57 -24.96 37.55
CA LYS A 72 0.31 -24.49 38.92
C LYS A 72 1.53 -24.51 39.86
N GLU A 73 2.69 -24.94 39.38
CA GLU A 73 3.92 -25.01 40.17
C GLU A 73 4.82 -23.84 39.79
N ASN A 74 5.10 -22.98 40.78
CA ASN A 74 6.08 -21.90 40.67
C ASN A 74 7.49 -22.51 40.79
N SER A 75 7.88 -23.36 39.85
CA SER A 75 9.18 -24.05 39.82
C SER A 75 9.79 -23.88 38.44
N VAL A 76 10.85 -23.09 38.33
CA VAL A 76 11.53 -22.72 37.07
C VAL A 76 13.05 -22.84 37.20
N CYS A 77 13.74 -22.88 36.07
CA CYS A 77 15.20 -22.98 36.03
C CYS A 77 15.94 -21.64 35.95
N CYS A 78 15.26 -20.52 36.23
CA CYS A 78 15.87 -19.20 36.27
C CYS A 78 15.73 -18.56 37.66
N ASP A 79 16.58 -17.59 37.95
CA ASP A 79 16.45 -16.74 39.14
C ASP A 79 15.78 -15.39 38.81
N ASP A 80 15.52 -14.60 39.85
CA ASP A 80 14.80 -13.33 39.74
C ASP A 80 15.53 -12.30 38.85
N ASP A 81 16.87 -12.29 38.88
CA ASP A 81 17.68 -11.38 38.07
C ASP A 81 17.61 -11.76 36.59
N GLN A 82 17.71 -13.06 36.27
CA GLN A 82 17.52 -13.57 34.91
C GLN A 82 16.12 -13.28 34.37
N VAL A 83 15.08 -13.34 35.21
CA VAL A 83 13.72 -12.96 34.78
C VAL A 83 13.66 -11.48 34.39
N GLY A 84 14.27 -10.59 35.17
CA GLY A 84 14.33 -9.17 34.86
C GLY A 84 15.01 -8.88 33.51
N VAL A 85 16.16 -9.52 33.27
CA VAL A 85 16.91 -9.40 32.02
C VAL A 85 16.14 -9.99 30.83
N LEU A 86 15.51 -11.15 31.02
CA LEU A 86 14.70 -11.81 29.99
C LEU A 86 13.52 -10.91 29.56
N VAL A 87 12.79 -10.35 30.52
CA VAL A 87 11.65 -9.45 30.23
C VAL A 87 12.12 -8.22 29.46
N ALA A 88 13.21 -7.58 29.89
CA ALA A 88 13.75 -6.40 29.19
C ALA A 88 14.15 -6.70 27.74
N ASN A 89 14.82 -7.83 27.49
CA ASN A 89 15.21 -8.26 26.14
C ASN A 89 13.99 -8.60 25.27
N LEU A 90 12.97 -9.25 25.85
CA LEU A 90 11.73 -9.58 25.15
C LEU A 90 10.87 -8.34 24.89
N ASP A 91 10.88 -7.32 25.74
CA ASP A 91 10.18 -6.06 25.47
C ASP A 91 10.79 -5.28 24.30
N LEU A 92 12.11 -5.34 24.14
CA LEU A 92 12.76 -4.83 22.93
C LEU A 92 12.29 -5.58 21.68
N MET A 93 12.27 -6.92 21.74
CA MET A 93 11.78 -7.76 20.64
C MET A 93 10.31 -7.46 20.32
N ARG A 94 9.46 -7.31 21.34
CA ARG A 94 8.04 -6.95 21.21
C ARG A 94 7.86 -5.62 20.48
N SER A 95 8.75 -4.65 20.72
CA SER A 95 8.73 -3.37 20.03
C SER A 95 9.07 -3.53 18.53
N ILE A 96 10.05 -4.36 18.21
CA ILE A 96 10.47 -4.68 16.83
C ILE A 96 9.34 -5.39 16.06
N VAL A 97 8.65 -6.35 16.68
CA VAL A 97 7.56 -7.12 16.06
C VAL A 97 6.16 -6.62 16.44
N SER A 98 6.03 -5.36 16.81
CA SER A 98 4.81 -4.76 17.41
C SER A 98 3.54 -4.95 16.58
N GLY A 99 3.65 -5.06 15.26
CA GLY A 99 2.51 -5.30 14.38
C GLY A 99 1.92 -6.72 14.47
N CYS A 100 2.58 -7.68 15.11
CA CYS A 100 2.08 -9.06 15.22
C CYS A 100 2.39 -9.72 16.57
N PRO A 101 1.43 -9.71 17.53
CA PRO A 101 1.62 -10.34 18.84
C PRO A 101 1.89 -11.84 18.79
N SER A 102 1.27 -12.57 17.85
CA SER A 102 1.44 -14.03 17.74
C SER A 102 2.85 -14.41 17.33
N CYS A 103 3.47 -13.62 16.45
CA CYS A 103 4.90 -13.73 16.12
C CYS A 103 5.76 -13.52 17.37
N PHE A 104 5.49 -12.45 18.12
CA PHE A 104 6.20 -12.17 19.37
C PHE A 104 6.13 -13.37 20.34
N PHE A 105 4.95 -13.89 20.64
CA PHE A 105 4.82 -14.97 21.63
C PHE A 105 5.45 -16.28 21.18
N ASN A 106 5.40 -16.60 19.88
CA ASN A 106 6.08 -17.78 19.33
C ASN A 106 7.61 -17.68 19.48
N LEU A 107 8.20 -16.52 19.18
CA LEU A 107 9.64 -16.29 19.35
C LEU A 107 10.03 -16.19 20.82
N ALA A 108 9.27 -15.43 21.62
CA ALA A 108 9.49 -15.28 23.05
C ALA A 108 9.50 -16.64 23.75
N ARG A 109 8.60 -17.56 23.38
CA ARG A 109 8.53 -18.90 23.95
C ARG A 109 9.84 -19.70 23.78
N VAL A 110 10.59 -19.51 22.70
CA VAL A 110 11.90 -20.14 22.52
C VAL A 110 12.87 -19.66 23.61
N PHE A 111 12.97 -18.35 23.81
CA PHE A 111 13.84 -17.77 24.84
C PHE A 111 13.35 -18.05 26.27
N CYS A 112 12.03 -18.04 26.50
CA CYS A 112 11.43 -18.48 27.75
C CYS A 112 11.82 -19.94 28.07
N ALA A 113 11.80 -20.82 27.06
CA ALA A 113 12.14 -22.22 27.23
C ALA A 113 13.64 -22.42 27.47
N ILE A 114 14.50 -21.69 26.75
CA ILE A 114 15.95 -21.69 26.94
C ILE A 114 16.31 -21.23 28.36
N THR A 115 15.72 -20.12 28.82
CA THR A 115 16.14 -19.47 30.06
C THR A 115 15.46 -20.04 31.31
N CYS A 116 14.16 -20.33 31.27
CA CYS A 116 13.35 -20.58 32.47
C CYS A 116 12.60 -21.92 32.49
N SER A 117 12.64 -22.74 31.43
CA SER A 117 11.88 -24.00 31.40
C SER A 117 12.27 -24.92 32.56
N PRO A 118 11.33 -25.52 33.30
CA PRO A 118 11.66 -26.53 34.31
C PRO A 118 12.26 -27.80 33.70
N GLN A 119 12.14 -28.00 32.38
CA GLN A 119 12.59 -29.20 31.66
C GLN A 119 13.78 -28.92 30.73
N GLN A 120 14.65 -27.95 31.05
CA GLN A 120 15.79 -27.56 30.21
C GLN A 120 16.66 -28.77 29.76
N GLU A 121 16.95 -29.70 30.66
CA GLU A 121 17.79 -30.88 30.38
C GLU A 121 17.24 -31.78 29.26
N THR A 122 15.95 -31.66 28.95
CA THR A 122 15.33 -32.47 27.90
C THR A 122 15.70 -32.00 26.48
N PHE A 123 15.95 -30.72 26.26
CA PHE A 123 16.15 -30.15 24.91
C PHE A 123 17.35 -29.19 24.79
N ILE A 124 18.17 -29.02 25.84
CA ILE A 124 19.37 -28.16 25.82
C ILE A 124 20.60 -28.98 26.19
N GLU A 125 21.64 -28.90 25.36
CA GLU A 125 22.98 -29.43 25.65
C GLU A 125 23.96 -28.25 25.78
N VAL A 126 24.75 -28.21 26.86
CA VAL A 126 25.88 -27.27 26.98
C VAL A 126 27.09 -27.86 26.25
N THR A 127 27.51 -27.23 25.15
CA THR A 127 28.64 -27.69 24.35
C THR A 127 29.96 -27.16 24.89
N GLN A 128 30.00 -25.87 25.24
CA GLN A 128 31.18 -25.16 25.73
C GLN A 128 30.84 -24.26 26.93
N PHE A 129 31.65 -24.36 27.98
CA PHE A 129 31.59 -23.48 29.15
C PHE A 129 32.99 -23.29 29.75
N ASN A 130 33.16 -22.23 30.53
CA ASN A 130 34.40 -21.95 31.25
C ASN A 130 34.40 -22.70 32.60
N GLU A 131 35.39 -23.55 32.84
CA GLU A 131 35.48 -24.34 34.08
C GLU A 131 35.67 -23.50 35.36
N THR A 132 36.26 -22.31 35.23
CA THR A 132 36.59 -21.46 36.40
C THR A 132 35.42 -20.57 36.80
N SER A 133 34.82 -19.87 35.84
CA SER A 133 33.66 -19.00 36.09
C SER A 133 32.32 -19.74 36.02
N LYS A 134 32.30 -20.96 35.47
CA LYS A 134 31.08 -21.71 35.10
C LYS A 134 30.18 -21.02 34.08
N ALA A 135 30.67 -19.96 33.42
CA ALA A 135 29.93 -19.25 32.39
C ALA A 135 29.77 -20.11 31.13
N VAL A 136 28.55 -20.20 30.62
CA VAL A 136 28.23 -20.91 29.38
C VAL A 136 28.59 -20.04 28.18
N ALA A 137 29.35 -20.62 27.24
CA ALA A 137 29.77 -19.94 26.01
C ALA A 137 28.96 -20.40 24.80
N GLU A 138 28.56 -21.67 24.76
CA GLU A 138 27.84 -22.26 23.63
C GLU A 138 26.88 -23.37 24.10
N VAL A 139 25.69 -23.40 23.51
CA VAL A 139 24.67 -24.44 23.74
C VAL A 139 24.05 -24.92 22.42
N ASN A 140 23.69 -26.21 22.38
CA ASN A 140 22.80 -26.76 21.36
C ASN A 140 21.36 -26.75 21.89
N TYR A 141 20.44 -26.21 21.10
CA TYR A 141 19.01 -26.20 21.39
C TYR A 141 18.25 -27.08 20.40
N TYR A 142 17.69 -28.20 20.87
CA TYR A 142 16.95 -29.13 20.03
C TYR A 142 15.48 -28.69 19.90
N ILE A 143 15.04 -28.45 18.66
CA ILE A 143 13.69 -27.96 18.38
C ILE A 143 13.08 -28.67 17.18
N THR A 144 11.76 -28.89 17.22
CA THR A 144 11.03 -29.50 16.10
C THR A 144 10.94 -28.56 14.90
N ARG A 145 10.99 -29.13 13.69
CA ARG A 145 10.84 -28.33 12.44
C ARG A 145 9.47 -27.70 12.38
N ARG A 146 8.44 -28.46 12.76
CA ARG A 146 7.05 -28.00 12.79
C ARG A 146 6.87 -26.72 13.62
N TYR A 147 7.50 -26.63 14.79
CA TYR A 147 7.40 -25.42 15.61
C TYR A 147 8.16 -24.25 14.99
N THR A 148 9.34 -24.52 14.42
CA THR A 148 10.18 -23.52 13.76
C THR A 148 9.47 -22.90 12.54
N GLU A 149 8.95 -23.73 11.65
CA GLU A 149 8.18 -23.33 10.47
C GLU A 149 6.91 -22.56 10.86
N GLY A 150 6.18 -23.07 11.87
CA GLY A 150 4.99 -22.43 12.39
C GLY A 150 5.28 -21.05 12.98
N SER A 151 6.33 -20.92 13.77
CA SER A 151 6.78 -19.65 14.36
C SER A 151 7.15 -18.65 13.27
N PHE A 152 7.93 -19.06 12.28
CA PHE A 152 8.28 -18.20 11.14
C PHE A 152 7.06 -17.79 10.32
N SER A 153 6.12 -18.70 10.06
CA SER A 153 4.90 -18.38 9.31
C SER A 153 4.05 -17.30 9.98
N SER A 154 4.11 -17.20 11.32
CA SER A 154 3.42 -16.13 12.04
C SER A 154 4.10 -14.76 11.89
N CYS A 155 5.39 -14.73 11.54
CA CYS A 155 6.21 -13.53 11.37
C CYS A 155 6.40 -13.13 9.90
N SER A 156 6.01 -13.98 8.94
CA SER A 156 6.36 -13.81 7.52
C SER A 156 5.74 -12.59 6.85
N GLY A 157 4.73 -11.97 7.46
CA GLY A 157 4.13 -10.73 6.96
C GLY A 157 4.70 -9.45 7.57
N LEU A 158 5.72 -9.53 8.42
CA LEU A 158 6.45 -8.35 8.89
C LEU A 158 7.21 -7.67 7.74
N ASP A 159 7.55 -6.39 7.94
CA ASP A 159 8.36 -5.62 6.99
C ASP A 159 9.71 -6.33 6.72
N THR A 160 10.17 -6.29 5.47
CA THR A 160 11.41 -6.97 5.06
C THR A 160 12.64 -6.45 5.80
N ASN A 161 12.66 -5.17 6.20
CA ASN A 161 13.75 -4.63 7.01
C ASN A 161 13.70 -5.17 8.44
N VAL A 162 12.51 -5.27 9.02
CA VAL A 162 12.32 -5.86 10.36
C VAL A 162 12.77 -7.32 10.36
N LEU A 163 12.34 -8.08 9.36
CA LEU A 163 12.74 -9.48 9.21
C LEU A 163 14.25 -9.61 8.94
N GLY A 164 14.81 -8.68 8.16
CA GLY A 164 16.25 -8.60 7.90
C GLY A 164 17.07 -8.33 9.17
N VAL A 165 16.58 -7.47 10.08
CA VAL A 165 17.20 -7.24 11.39
C VAL A 165 17.22 -8.53 12.20
N LEU A 166 16.07 -9.22 12.32
CA LEU A 166 15.96 -10.46 13.11
C LEU A 166 16.82 -11.61 12.57
N CYS A 167 17.00 -11.69 11.25
CA CYS A 167 17.83 -12.70 10.61
C CYS A 167 19.33 -12.35 10.58
N GLY A 168 19.71 -11.11 10.91
CA GLY A 168 21.09 -10.65 10.92
C GLY A 168 21.83 -10.93 9.62
N SER A 169 22.88 -11.76 9.69
CA SER A 169 23.69 -12.15 8.52
C SER A 169 22.92 -12.93 7.45
N PHE A 170 21.75 -13.47 7.79
CA PHE A 170 20.89 -14.23 6.87
C PHE A 170 19.76 -13.38 6.27
N SER A 171 19.83 -12.06 6.35
CA SER A 171 18.78 -11.14 5.87
C SER A 171 18.35 -11.36 4.42
N THR A 172 19.23 -11.83 3.54
CA THR A 172 18.92 -12.10 2.12
C THR A 172 18.13 -13.39 1.89
N ASP A 173 18.27 -14.37 2.78
CA ASP A 173 17.58 -15.67 2.73
C ASP A 173 17.02 -16.00 4.11
N CYS A 174 16.14 -15.12 4.57
CA CYS A 174 15.50 -15.24 5.87
C CYS A 174 14.32 -16.21 5.76
N GLY A 175 14.52 -17.42 6.26
CA GLY A 175 13.57 -18.51 6.32
C GLY A 175 13.40 -19.02 7.76
N PRO A 176 12.66 -20.12 7.96
CA PRO A 176 12.33 -20.61 9.29
C PRO A 176 13.54 -20.92 10.17
N GLU A 177 14.50 -21.66 9.61
CA GLU A 177 15.70 -22.07 10.35
C GLU A 177 16.67 -20.89 10.51
N THR A 178 16.89 -20.11 9.46
CA THR A 178 17.84 -18.98 9.49
C THR A 178 17.39 -17.84 10.39
N LEU A 179 16.08 -17.67 10.61
CA LEU A 179 15.56 -16.74 11.62
C LEU A 179 16.03 -17.10 13.03
N LEU A 180 15.84 -18.35 13.45
CA LEU A 180 16.28 -18.78 14.79
C LEU A 180 17.81 -18.82 14.86
N MET A 181 18.49 -19.30 13.82
CA MET A 181 19.96 -19.26 13.76
C MET A 181 20.50 -17.84 13.91
N GLY A 182 19.89 -16.85 13.23
CA GLY A 182 20.26 -15.44 13.34
C GLY A 182 20.08 -14.90 14.75
N LEU A 183 18.92 -15.14 15.36
CA LEU A 183 18.64 -14.75 16.74
C LEU A 183 19.54 -15.44 17.78
N GLY A 184 20.05 -16.63 17.47
CA GLY A 184 20.96 -17.40 18.32
C GLY A 184 22.45 -17.09 18.10
N MET A 185 22.80 -16.29 17.10
CA MET A 185 24.21 -15.95 16.87
C MET A 185 24.75 -15.04 17.97
N HIS A 186 25.99 -15.32 18.36
CA HIS A 186 26.79 -14.40 19.16
C HIS A 186 27.29 -13.24 18.28
N ASP A 187 26.52 -12.16 18.25
CA ASP A 187 26.87 -10.91 17.61
C ASP A 187 26.49 -9.71 18.51
N GLU A 188 26.82 -8.48 18.09
CA GLU A 188 26.58 -7.27 18.88
C GLU A 188 25.09 -7.01 19.18
N LEU A 189 24.16 -7.58 18.38
CA LEU A 189 22.74 -7.23 18.41
C LEU A 189 21.86 -8.29 19.08
N HIS A 190 22.11 -9.57 18.80
CA HIS A 190 21.23 -10.68 19.12
C HIS A 190 21.57 -11.33 20.47
N SER A 191 22.22 -12.51 20.44
CA SER A 191 22.45 -13.34 21.63
C SER A 191 23.78 -13.02 22.31
N PRO A 192 23.84 -12.98 23.65
CA PRO A 192 25.09 -12.74 24.39
C PRO A 192 26.06 -13.91 24.38
N PHE A 193 25.60 -15.11 24.03
CA PHE A 193 26.41 -16.32 23.84
C PHE A 193 25.85 -17.12 22.66
N GLN A 194 26.61 -18.07 22.12
CA GLN A 194 26.20 -18.80 20.92
C GLN A 194 25.13 -19.85 21.25
N ILE A 195 23.98 -19.76 20.57
CA ILE A 195 22.88 -20.72 20.66
C ILE A 195 22.72 -21.39 19.29
N ASP A 196 23.13 -22.64 19.22
CA ASP A 196 23.04 -23.44 18.01
C ASP A 196 21.71 -24.22 17.98
N PHE A 197 20.79 -23.75 17.14
CA PHE A 197 19.50 -24.42 16.94
C PHE A 197 19.66 -25.68 16.09
N VAL A 198 19.30 -26.83 16.66
CA VAL A 198 19.30 -28.13 15.99
C VAL A 198 17.87 -28.54 15.66
N PHE A 199 17.54 -28.50 14.37
CA PHE A 199 16.20 -28.80 13.87
C PHE A 199 15.99 -30.31 13.67
N THR A 200 15.23 -30.95 14.56
CA THR A 200 14.97 -32.39 14.53
C THR A 200 13.60 -32.74 15.08
N ASP A 201 12.94 -33.71 14.48
CA ASP A 201 11.63 -34.20 14.91
C ASP A 201 11.73 -35.50 15.72
N ALA A 202 12.93 -36.09 15.79
CA ALA A 202 13.24 -37.29 16.54
C ALA A 202 14.24 -37.01 17.68
N PRO A 203 14.22 -37.79 18.77
CA PRO A 203 15.21 -37.68 19.84
C PRO A 203 16.63 -37.88 19.32
N VAL A 204 17.57 -37.07 19.81
CA VAL A 204 18.98 -37.12 19.44
C VAL A 204 19.78 -37.63 20.63
N VAL A 205 20.65 -38.61 20.40
CA VAL A 205 21.56 -39.11 21.43
C VAL A 205 22.91 -38.44 21.26
N ALA A 206 23.31 -37.64 22.26
CA ALA A 206 24.61 -36.99 22.32
C ALA A 206 25.19 -37.15 23.73
N ARG A 207 26.50 -37.45 23.83
CA ARG A 207 27.22 -37.64 25.11
C ARG A 207 26.51 -38.58 26.12
N ASN A 208 25.98 -39.70 25.66
CA ASN A 208 25.20 -40.68 26.46
C ASN A 208 23.89 -40.14 27.08
N HIS A 209 23.43 -38.97 26.65
CA HIS A 209 22.12 -38.41 27.01
C HIS A 209 21.19 -38.39 25.80
N THR A 210 19.89 -38.60 26.03
CA THR A 210 18.87 -38.53 24.97
C THR A 210 18.11 -37.23 25.07
N TYR A 211 18.35 -36.34 24.12
CA TYR A 211 17.67 -35.05 24.02
C TYR A 211 16.39 -35.21 23.18
N ASN A 212 15.27 -34.82 23.77
CA ASN A 212 13.97 -34.77 23.12
C ASN A 212 13.71 -33.33 22.64
N PRO A 213 13.55 -33.08 21.33
CA PRO A 213 13.39 -31.73 20.83
C PRO A 213 12.14 -31.04 21.38
N MET A 214 12.21 -29.72 21.61
CA MET A 214 11.06 -28.95 22.05
C MET A 214 9.92 -29.08 21.04
N ASN A 215 8.81 -29.68 21.50
CA ASN A 215 7.62 -29.92 20.71
C ASN A 215 6.42 -29.16 21.30
N ALA A 216 6.44 -27.83 21.11
CA ALA A 216 5.37 -26.94 21.49
C ALA A 216 4.36 -26.74 20.35
N THR A 217 3.18 -26.24 20.67
CA THR A 217 2.24 -25.69 19.67
C THR A 217 2.57 -24.23 19.41
N TYR A 218 2.56 -23.81 18.14
CA TYR A 218 2.68 -22.41 17.75
C TYR A 218 1.31 -21.77 17.53
N LYS A 219 1.22 -20.44 17.63
CA LYS A 219 0.03 -19.66 17.29
C LYS A 219 0.12 -19.12 15.88
N LYS A 220 -0.96 -19.22 15.10
CA LYS A 220 -1.03 -18.61 13.77
C LYS A 220 -1.12 -17.08 13.90
N CYS A 221 -0.77 -16.35 12.85
CA CYS A 221 -0.90 -14.88 12.88
C CYS A 221 -2.37 -14.42 12.92
N SER A 222 -3.29 -15.25 12.44
CA SER A 222 -4.75 -15.05 12.52
C SER A 222 -5.35 -15.36 13.90
N GLU A 223 -4.58 -15.97 14.80
CA GLU A 223 -4.99 -16.28 16.18
C GLU A 223 -4.38 -15.28 17.15
N PRO A 224 -4.98 -15.03 18.32
CA PRO A 224 -4.37 -14.21 19.36
C PRO A 224 -3.14 -14.90 19.97
N GLY A 225 -2.05 -14.14 20.13
CA GLY A 225 -0.79 -14.68 20.66
C GLY A 225 -0.85 -15.07 22.14
N ALA A 226 -1.68 -14.38 22.93
CA ALA A 226 -1.94 -14.69 24.34
C ALA A 226 -3.43 -14.46 24.68
N PRO A 227 -3.97 -15.10 25.73
CA PRO A 227 -5.34 -14.86 26.18
C PRO A 227 -5.59 -13.38 26.47
N GLY A 228 -6.65 -12.82 25.90
CA GLY A 228 -7.01 -11.40 26.07
C GLY A 228 -6.34 -10.44 25.08
N GLN A 229 -5.45 -10.91 24.20
CA GLN A 229 -4.88 -10.09 23.13
C GLN A 229 -5.63 -10.23 21.80
N ALA A 230 -5.47 -9.24 20.93
CA ALA A 230 -5.95 -9.30 19.55
C ALA A 230 -5.00 -10.14 18.66
N PRO A 231 -5.49 -10.71 17.56
CA PRO A 231 -4.64 -11.31 16.53
C PRO A 231 -3.79 -10.23 15.82
N CYS A 232 -2.86 -10.66 14.96
CA CYS A 232 -2.00 -9.75 14.22
C CYS A 232 -2.79 -8.85 13.27
N THR A 233 -2.28 -7.65 13.00
CA THR A 233 -2.93 -6.70 12.08
C THR A 233 -2.91 -7.24 10.64
N CYS A 234 -3.90 -6.83 9.83
CA CYS A 234 -3.95 -7.22 8.41
C CYS A 234 -2.69 -6.79 7.62
N ALA A 235 -2.04 -5.68 8.02
CA ALA A 235 -0.80 -5.22 7.41
C ALA A 235 0.36 -6.21 7.59
N THR A 236 0.38 -6.93 8.72
CA THR A 236 1.43 -7.89 9.08
C THR A 236 1.02 -9.35 8.94
N CYS A 237 -0.27 -9.62 8.69
CA CYS A 237 -0.81 -10.96 8.52
C CYS A 237 -2.00 -10.93 7.55
N LYS A 238 -1.80 -11.47 6.34
CA LYS A 238 -2.85 -11.54 5.32
C LYS A 238 -4.04 -12.40 5.73
N GLU A 239 -3.81 -13.43 6.55
CA GLU A 239 -4.88 -14.30 7.06
C GLU A 239 -5.82 -13.59 8.04
N SER A 240 -5.37 -12.50 8.67
CA SER A 240 -6.19 -11.66 9.54
C SER A 240 -7.05 -10.64 8.76
N CYS A 241 -6.86 -10.52 7.44
CA CYS A 241 -7.54 -9.50 6.65
C CYS A 241 -9.02 -9.86 6.40
N PRO A 242 -9.95 -8.90 6.54
CA PRO A 242 -11.27 -9.06 5.98
C PRO A 242 -11.17 -9.09 4.45
N LEU A 243 -12.09 -9.80 3.81
CA LEU A 243 -12.16 -9.84 2.34
C LEU A 243 -12.49 -8.42 1.80
N PRO A 244 -11.72 -7.89 0.84
CA PRO A 244 -11.95 -6.55 0.31
C PRO A 244 -13.27 -6.48 -0.46
N ASN A 245 -14.09 -5.46 -0.15
CA ASN A 245 -15.24 -5.09 -0.96
C ASN A 245 -14.80 -4.07 -2.02
N TYR A 246 -14.61 -4.52 -3.25
CA TYR A 246 -14.27 -3.62 -4.35
C TYR A 246 -15.52 -2.82 -4.78
N PRO A 247 -15.49 -1.47 -4.77
CA PRO A 247 -16.58 -0.69 -5.34
C PRO A 247 -16.65 -0.99 -6.85
N MET A 248 -17.84 -1.34 -7.34
CA MET A 248 -18.03 -1.61 -8.75
C MET A 248 -17.68 -0.36 -9.57
N PRO A 249 -16.93 -0.50 -10.68
CA PRO A 249 -16.59 0.62 -11.54
C PRO A 249 -17.86 1.35 -11.98
N HIS A 250 -17.79 2.68 -12.08
CA HIS A 250 -18.91 3.48 -12.57
C HIS A 250 -19.32 2.97 -13.96
N GLY A 251 -20.50 2.37 -14.02
CA GLY A 251 -21.06 1.87 -15.27
C GLY A 251 -21.32 3.01 -16.27
N PRO A 252 -21.63 2.68 -17.54
CA PRO A 252 -21.98 3.68 -18.54
C PRO A 252 -23.12 4.57 -18.03
N TRP A 253 -23.14 5.84 -18.47
CA TRP A 253 -24.21 6.77 -18.10
C TRP A 253 -25.58 6.17 -18.46
N LYS A 254 -26.37 5.89 -17.43
CA LYS A 254 -27.74 5.40 -17.56
C LYS A 254 -28.70 6.42 -16.97
N ALA A 255 -29.75 6.74 -17.72
CA ALA A 255 -30.88 7.52 -17.24
C ALA A 255 -32.11 6.61 -17.30
N PHE A 256 -32.86 6.50 -16.20
CA PHE A 256 -34.02 5.59 -16.06
C PHE A 256 -33.70 4.11 -16.40
N GLY A 257 -32.46 3.66 -16.16
CA GLY A 257 -32.03 2.28 -16.46
C GLY A 257 -31.65 2.03 -17.93
N ILE A 258 -31.81 3.00 -18.83
CA ILE A 258 -31.45 2.92 -20.25
C ILE A 258 -30.11 3.65 -20.45
N ASN A 259 -29.23 3.13 -21.33
CA ASN A 259 -28.00 3.86 -21.69
C ASN A 259 -28.36 5.23 -22.27
N GLY A 260 -27.77 6.29 -21.73
CA GLY A 260 -28.10 7.67 -22.10
C GLY A 260 -27.86 7.99 -23.57
N TYR A 261 -26.98 7.23 -24.25
CA TYR A 261 -26.82 7.29 -25.71
C TYR A 261 -28.12 6.96 -26.46
N TYR A 262 -28.81 5.87 -26.10
CA TYR A 262 -30.07 5.49 -26.74
C TYR A 262 -31.20 6.47 -26.41
N LEU A 263 -31.22 6.99 -25.17
CA LEU A 263 -32.18 8.01 -24.78
C LEU A 263 -32.00 9.30 -25.61
N LEU A 264 -30.76 9.76 -25.78
CA LEU A 264 -30.43 10.92 -26.58
C LEU A 264 -30.80 10.70 -28.06
N LEU A 265 -30.48 9.53 -28.60
CA LEU A 265 -30.85 9.15 -29.96
C LEU A 265 -32.37 9.17 -30.16
N ALA A 266 -33.13 8.58 -29.24
CA ALA A 266 -34.60 8.57 -29.30
C ALA A 266 -35.18 9.99 -29.29
N ILE A 267 -34.65 10.89 -28.46
CA ILE A 267 -35.08 12.30 -28.42
C ILE A 267 -34.81 12.98 -29.76
N VAL A 268 -33.60 12.83 -30.32
CA VAL A 268 -33.24 13.44 -31.61
C VAL A 268 -34.14 12.94 -32.75
N TYR A 269 -34.39 11.64 -32.82
CA TYR A 269 -35.27 11.05 -33.83
C TYR A 269 -36.74 11.44 -33.65
N ALA A 270 -37.23 11.54 -32.41
CA ALA A 270 -38.58 11.98 -32.14
C ALA A 270 -38.79 13.44 -32.62
N VAL A 271 -37.87 14.35 -32.28
CA VAL A 271 -37.90 15.73 -32.76
C VAL A 271 -37.86 15.78 -34.29
N PHE A 272 -36.93 15.06 -34.91
CA PHE A 272 -36.84 14.99 -36.38
C PHE A 272 -38.15 14.49 -37.02
N PHE A 273 -38.73 13.41 -36.52
CA PHE A 273 -39.98 12.85 -37.02
C PHE A 273 -41.14 13.83 -36.88
N THR A 274 -41.28 14.49 -35.72
CA THR A 274 -42.33 15.51 -35.54
C THR A 274 -42.20 16.67 -36.52
N VAL A 275 -40.98 17.11 -36.83
CA VAL A 275 -40.73 18.17 -37.83
C VAL A 275 -41.10 17.69 -39.24
N VAL A 276 -40.70 16.48 -39.64
CA VAL A 276 -41.02 15.94 -40.96
C VAL A 276 -42.53 15.76 -41.14
N VAL A 277 -43.19 15.18 -40.13
CA VAL A 277 -44.64 14.95 -40.15
C VAL A 277 -45.40 16.26 -40.17
N THR A 278 -45.03 17.24 -39.35
CA THR A 278 -45.67 18.56 -39.38
C THR A 278 -45.48 19.26 -40.73
N LEU A 279 -44.28 19.22 -41.32
CA LEU A 279 -44.03 19.76 -42.67
C LEU A 279 -44.84 19.03 -43.75
N TYR A 280 -44.98 17.70 -43.64
CA TYR A 280 -45.79 16.89 -44.55
C TYR A 280 -47.28 17.26 -44.46
N PHE A 281 -47.84 17.36 -43.24
CA PHE A 281 -49.22 17.80 -43.04
C PHE A 281 -49.45 19.25 -43.49
N ILE A 282 -48.47 20.15 -43.32
CA ILE A 282 -48.53 21.51 -43.86
C ILE A 282 -48.57 21.49 -45.40
N LYS A 283 -47.81 20.61 -46.07
CA LYS A 283 -47.88 20.46 -47.54
C LYS A 283 -49.24 19.91 -47.99
N LEU A 284 -49.76 18.90 -47.30
CA LEU A 284 -51.07 18.30 -47.63
C LEU A 284 -52.22 19.30 -47.44
N SER A 285 -52.22 20.05 -46.33
CA SER A 285 -53.25 21.07 -46.09
C SER A 285 -53.19 22.22 -47.11
N ARG A 286 -51.99 22.62 -47.54
CA ARG A 286 -51.82 23.60 -48.63
C ARG A 286 -52.29 23.07 -50.00
N LYS A 287 -52.06 21.79 -50.30
CA LYS A 287 -52.57 21.15 -51.54
C LYS A 287 -54.10 21.03 -51.54
N SER A 288 -54.69 20.67 -50.40
CA SER A 288 -56.15 20.60 -50.22
C SER A 288 -56.82 21.99 -50.33
N GLN A 289 -56.21 23.03 -49.75
CA GLN A 289 -56.71 24.41 -49.92
C GLN A 289 -56.54 24.94 -51.36
N ALA A 290 -55.50 24.55 -52.09
CA ALA A 290 -55.34 24.90 -53.50
C ALA A 290 -56.42 24.24 -54.39
N LEU A 291 -56.84 23.02 -54.07
CA LEU A 291 -57.91 22.32 -54.79
C LEU A 291 -59.31 22.82 -54.39
N GLY A 292 -59.52 23.17 -53.11
CA GLY A 292 -60.75 23.79 -52.63
C GLY A 292 -60.96 25.24 -53.11
N GLY A 293 -59.88 25.99 -53.35
CA GLY A 293 -59.93 27.36 -53.89
C GLY A 293 -60.46 27.43 -55.33
N CYS A 294 -60.19 26.41 -56.15
CA CYS A 294 -60.71 26.34 -57.53
C CYS A 294 -62.20 25.92 -57.59
N LEU A 295 -62.70 25.23 -56.56
CA LEU A 295 -64.11 24.81 -56.50
C LEU A 295 -65.06 25.96 -56.11
N ASN A 296 -64.57 26.97 -55.38
CA ASN A 296 -65.35 28.15 -55.00
C ASN A 296 -65.25 29.34 -55.98
N ALA A 297 -64.41 29.23 -57.03
CA ALA A 297 -64.28 30.25 -58.08
C ALA A 297 -65.24 30.02 -59.27
N SER A 298 -66.19 29.11 -59.13
CA SER A 298 -67.26 28.82 -60.11
C SER A 298 -68.38 29.87 -60.07
N THR A 299 -68.04 31.17 -60.06
CA THR A 299 -68.98 32.25 -60.41
C THR A 299 -68.26 33.47 -60.98
N SER A 300 -67.39 33.29 -61.96
CA SER A 300 -67.20 34.26 -63.05
C SER A 300 -66.28 33.65 -64.11
N SER A 301 -66.85 33.47 -65.29
CA SER A 301 -66.17 33.16 -66.55
C SER A 301 -64.90 33.97 -66.74
N GLU A 302 -63.77 33.27 -66.92
CA GLU A 302 -62.63 33.57 -67.80
C GLU A 302 -61.33 33.00 -67.19
N CYS A 303 -60.89 31.86 -67.71
CA CYS A 303 -59.51 31.41 -67.66
C CYS A 303 -59.11 31.06 -69.09
N ALA A 304 -59.01 32.09 -69.92
CA ALA A 304 -58.20 32.03 -71.13
C ALA A 304 -56.74 32.16 -70.71
N ASP A 305 -55.92 31.24 -71.20
CA ASP A 305 -54.46 31.38 -71.21
C ASP A 305 -54.06 32.68 -71.94
N ASP A 306 -52.90 33.21 -71.56
CA ASP A 306 -52.23 34.42 -72.05
C ASP A 306 -52.45 35.72 -71.25
N ALA A 307 -51.82 35.79 -70.07
CA ALA A 307 -51.40 37.06 -69.46
C ALA A 307 -50.01 36.92 -68.82
N PRO A 308 -49.10 37.90 -69.02
CA PRO A 308 -47.68 37.77 -68.71
C PRO A 308 -47.43 37.56 -67.21
N LEU A 309 -46.38 36.79 -66.94
CA LEU A 309 -45.92 36.22 -65.67
C LEU A 309 -45.56 37.24 -64.56
N TYR A 310 -46.08 38.48 -64.60
CA TYR A 310 -45.74 39.56 -63.67
C TYR A 310 -46.91 40.13 -62.85
N ALA A 311 -48.15 39.64 -63.00
CA ALA A 311 -49.32 40.30 -62.41
C ALA A 311 -50.08 39.52 -61.30
N LYS A 312 -49.54 38.43 -60.74
CA LYS A 312 -50.25 37.66 -59.67
C LYS A 312 -49.43 37.44 -58.40
N GLU A 313 -48.78 38.48 -57.89
CA GLU A 313 -48.40 38.57 -56.46
C GLU A 313 -49.47 39.35 -55.68
N GLY A 314 -50.67 38.80 -55.67
CA GLY A 314 -51.86 39.38 -55.04
C GLY A 314 -52.62 38.37 -54.18
N SER A 315 -51.94 37.62 -53.31
CA SER A 315 -52.63 36.94 -52.21
C SER A 315 -51.74 36.93 -50.97
N ALA A 316 -52.21 37.65 -49.95
CA ALA A 316 -51.52 37.93 -48.71
C ALA A 316 -51.36 36.67 -47.85
N SER A 317 -50.35 35.85 -48.17
CA SER A 317 -49.66 35.07 -47.15
C SER A 317 -48.96 36.05 -46.22
N LYS A 318 -49.00 35.86 -44.90
CA LYS A 318 -48.30 36.71 -43.91
C LYS A 318 -46.82 36.96 -44.27
N GLY A 319 -46.19 36.06 -45.03
CA GLY A 319 -44.85 36.24 -45.61
C GLY A 319 -44.73 37.43 -46.56
N GLY A 320 -45.77 37.78 -47.33
CA GLY A 320 -45.74 38.90 -48.28
C GLY A 320 -45.73 40.28 -47.61
N ARG A 321 -46.35 40.44 -46.43
CA ARG A 321 -46.29 41.71 -45.67
C ARG A 321 -44.92 41.91 -45.04
N PHE A 322 -44.36 40.86 -44.45
CA PHE A 322 -43.01 40.89 -43.90
C PHE A 322 -41.95 41.08 -44.99
N GLN A 323 -42.08 40.37 -46.12
CA GLN A 323 -41.21 40.53 -47.27
C GLN A 323 -41.29 41.95 -47.85
N ARG A 324 -42.50 42.49 -48.08
CA ARG A 324 -42.66 43.88 -48.54
C ARG A 324 -42.12 44.89 -47.52
N ALA A 325 -42.29 44.65 -46.23
CA ALA A 325 -41.72 45.49 -45.18
C ALA A 325 -40.18 45.43 -45.14
N MET A 326 -39.58 44.24 -45.30
CA MET A 326 -38.13 44.09 -45.44
C MET A 326 -37.61 44.78 -46.70
N VAL A 327 -38.27 44.57 -47.84
CA VAL A 327 -37.88 45.22 -49.11
C VAL A 327 -37.99 46.73 -48.98
N ALA A 328 -39.09 47.25 -48.42
CA ALA A 328 -39.25 48.68 -48.18
C ALA A 328 -38.22 49.23 -47.17
N GLY A 329 -37.93 48.48 -46.10
CA GLY A 329 -36.95 48.84 -45.07
C GLY A 329 -35.52 48.86 -45.62
N PHE A 330 -35.09 47.81 -46.30
CA PHE A 330 -33.77 47.75 -46.95
C PHE A 330 -33.65 48.73 -48.12
N ALA A 331 -34.73 48.97 -48.89
CA ALA A 331 -34.72 50.00 -49.93
C ALA A 331 -34.61 51.40 -49.33
N HIS A 332 -35.25 51.66 -48.19
CA HIS A 332 -35.12 52.92 -47.46
C HIS A 332 -33.70 53.10 -46.90
N TRP A 333 -33.16 52.06 -46.23
CA TRP A 333 -31.80 52.05 -45.71
C TRP A 333 -30.75 52.20 -46.81
N GLY A 334 -30.89 51.46 -47.91
CA GLY A 334 -30.03 51.56 -49.09
C GLY A 334 -30.09 52.93 -49.74
N ARG A 335 -31.28 53.55 -49.87
CA ARG A 335 -31.41 54.94 -50.33
C ARG A 335 -30.74 55.94 -49.38
N LEU A 336 -30.80 55.73 -48.07
CA LEU A 336 -30.12 56.55 -47.07
C LEU A 336 -28.59 56.45 -47.24
N CYS A 337 -28.07 55.24 -47.36
CA CYS A 337 -26.64 54.97 -47.60
C CYS A 337 -26.15 55.59 -48.92
N ALA A 338 -26.92 55.43 -50.01
CA ALA A 338 -26.54 55.93 -51.33
C ALA A 338 -26.66 57.46 -51.48
N ARG A 339 -27.59 58.11 -50.75
CA ARG A 339 -27.76 59.57 -50.78
C ARG A 339 -26.68 60.33 -49.99
N ARG A 340 -26.09 59.71 -48.97
CA ARG A 340 -25.05 60.35 -48.13
C ARG A 340 -23.89 59.39 -47.81
N PRO A 341 -23.17 58.89 -48.84
CA PRO A 341 -22.18 57.82 -48.67
C PRO A 341 -21.04 58.23 -47.73
N PHE A 342 -20.52 59.45 -47.83
CA PHE A 342 -19.45 59.93 -46.96
C PHE A 342 -19.84 59.96 -45.48
N THR A 343 -21.06 60.42 -45.14
CA THR A 343 -21.52 60.45 -43.74
C THR A 343 -21.66 59.06 -43.15
N VAL A 344 -22.16 58.10 -43.94
CA VAL A 344 -22.35 56.71 -43.51
C VAL A 344 -21.00 56.03 -43.29
N ILE A 345 -20.03 56.25 -44.20
CA ILE A 345 -18.67 55.72 -44.07
C ILE A 345 -18.00 56.29 -42.81
N VAL A 346 -18.03 57.60 -42.60
CA VAL A 346 -17.41 58.24 -41.42
C VAL A 346 -18.04 57.72 -40.13
N VAL A 347 -19.36 57.63 -40.05
CA VAL A 347 -20.04 57.09 -38.86
C VAL A 347 -19.69 55.62 -38.65
N SER A 348 -19.65 54.80 -39.71
CA SER A 348 -19.27 53.38 -39.59
C SER A 348 -17.82 53.19 -39.14
N LEU A 349 -16.89 54.00 -39.66
CA LEU A 349 -15.49 53.99 -39.24
C LEU A 349 -15.34 54.44 -37.79
N LEU A 350 -16.12 55.43 -37.36
CA LEU A 350 -16.13 55.89 -35.98
C LEU A 350 -16.66 54.80 -35.03
N VAL A 351 -17.73 54.09 -35.41
CA VAL A 351 -18.24 52.94 -34.64
C VAL A 351 -17.22 51.81 -34.58
N VAL A 352 -16.59 51.46 -35.70
CA VAL A 352 -15.53 50.43 -35.73
C VAL A 352 -14.34 50.85 -34.85
N ALA A 353 -13.92 52.12 -34.92
CA ALA A 353 -12.83 52.64 -34.09
C ALA A 353 -13.16 52.56 -32.60
N ILE A 354 -14.39 52.90 -32.19
CA ILE A 354 -14.85 52.74 -30.80
C ILE A 354 -14.82 51.27 -30.37
N CYS A 355 -15.33 50.35 -31.21
CA CYS A 355 -15.31 48.92 -30.91
C CYS A 355 -13.88 48.37 -30.82
N CYS A 356 -12.98 48.81 -31.70
CA CYS A 356 -11.57 48.41 -31.71
C CYS A 356 -10.77 49.01 -30.55
N ALA A 357 -11.16 50.17 -30.00
CA ALA A 357 -10.50 50.76 -28.84
C ALA A 357 -10.55 49.82 -27.61
N GLY A 358 -11.56 48.95 -27.52
CA GLY A 358 -11.65 47.91 -26.48
C GLY A 358 -10.52 46.87 -26.51
N LEU A 359 -9.83 46.71 -27.65
CA LEU A 359 -8.70 45.77 -27.77
C LEU A 359 -7.49 46.18 -26.92
N VAL A 360 -7.40 47.45 -26.50
CA VAL A 360 -6.36 47.91 -25.58
C VAL A 360 -6.46 47.21 -24.21
N PHE A 361 -7.67 46.76 -23.83
CA PHE A 361 -7.90 46.04 -22.57
C PHE A 361 -7.93 44.51 -22.74
N PHE A 362 -7.57 43.99 -23.93
CA PHE A 362 -7.58 42.55 -24.17
C PHE A 362 -6.43 41.86 -23.41
N THR A 363 -6.79 40.90 -22.55
CA THR A 363 -5.82 40.11 -21.77
C THR A 363 -5.86 38.64 -22.18
N ILE A 364 -4.71 38.04 -22.48
CA ILE A 364 -4.60 36.62 -22.81
C ILE A 364 -4.34 35.81 -21.53
N ARG A 365 -5.17 34.79 -21.28
CA ARG A 365 -4.96 33.81 -20.22
C ARG A 365 -4.14 32.63 -20.74
N THR A 366 -2.93 32.42 -20.22
CA THR A 366 -2.02 31.34 -20.62
C THR A 366 -1.93 30.22 -19.58
N ASN A 367 -2.46 30.44 -18.38
CA ASN A 367 -2.42 29.44 -17.31
C ASN A 367 -3.38 28.28 -17.64
N PRO A 368 -2.88 27.05 -17.85
CA PRO A 368 -3.72 25.92 -18.25
C PRO A 368 -4.76 25.59 -17.18
N VAL A 369 -4.46 25.83 -15.90
CA VAL A 369 -5.44 25.50 -14.86
C VAL A 369 -6.64 26.43 -14.96
N GLU A 370 -6.44 27.73 -15.20
CA GLU A 370 -7.52 28.70 -15.47
C GLU A 370 -8.34 28.34 -16.72
N LEU A 371 -7.70 27.76 -17.73
CA LEU A 371 -8.37 27.36 -18.96
C LEU A 371 -9.22 26.09 -18.81
N TRP A 372 -8.71 25.10 -18.09
CA TRP A 372 -9.28 23.75 -18.04
C TRP A 372 -10.11 23.45 -16.79
N SER A 373 -10.17 24.36 -15.81
CA SER A 373 -10.96 24.14 -14.61
C SER A 373 -11.75 25.37 -14.18
N ALA A 374 -13.07 25.21 -14.08
CA ALA A 374 -13.95 26.28 -13.65
C ALA A 374 -13.63 26.70 -12.20
N PRO A 375 -13.70 28.00 -11.87
CA PRO A 375 -13.35 28.50 -10.54
C PRO A 375 -14.22 27.92 -9.42
N GLY A 376 -15.50 27.64 -9.69
CA GLY A 376 -16.43 27.01 -8.74
C GLY A 376 -16.48 25.48 -8.79
N SER A 377 -15.58 24.83 -9.54
CA SER A 377 -15.55 23.36 -9.59
C SER A 377 -15.02 22.79 -8.27
N ARG A 378 -15.54 21.63 -7.87
CA ARG A 378 -15.09 20.92 -6.65
C ARG A 378 -13.56 20.73 -6.62
N ALA A 379 -12.98 20.28 -7.73
CA ALA A 379 -11.54 20.08 -7.84
C ALA A 379 -10.74 21.38 -7.65
N ARG A 380 -11.27 22.54 -8.08
CA ARG A 380 -10.62 23.83 -7.86
C ARG A 380 -10.67 24.24 -6.39
N LEU A 381 -11.81 24.04 -5.73
CA LEU A 381 -11.99 24.34 -4.31
C LEU A 381 -11.07 23.50 -3.44
N GLU A 382 -11.04 22.18 -3.65
CA GLU A 382 -10.16 21.26 -2.92
C GLU A 382 -8.68 21.62 -3.12
N ARG A 383 -8.28 21.95 -4.34
CA ARG A 383 -6.90 22.39 -4.63
C ARG A 383 -6.56 23.71 -3.95
N ASN A 384 -7.49 24.67 -3.94
CA ASN A 384 -7.25 25.96 -3.29
C ASN A 384 -7.13 25.80 -1.77
N GLN A 385 -7.99 24.97 -1.16
CA GLN A 385 -7.88 24.63 0.26
C GLN A 385 -6.54 23.96 0.59
N PHE A 386 -6.14 22.95 -0.19
CA PHE A 386 -4.84 22.31 -0.01
C PHE A 386 -3.68 23.31 -0.09
N ASN A 387 -3.72 24.23 -1.06
CA ASN A 387 -2.68 25.23 -1.24
C ASN A 387 -2.65 26.28 -0.11
N GLU A 388 -3.78 26.54 0.55
CA GLU A 388 -3.87 27.44 1.71
C GLU A 388 -3.29 26.77 2.97
N GLU A 389 -3.58 25.48 3.19
CA GLU A 389 -3.14 24.74 4.37
C GLU A 389 -1.67 24.28 4.29
N PHE A 390 -1.24 23.79 3.12
CA PHE A 390 0.07 23.14 2.94
C PHE A 390 1.02 23.91 2.02
N GLY A 391 0.56 25.03 1.45
CA GLY A 391 1.26 25.70 0.36
C GLY A 391 1.06 24.99 -0.99
N PRO A 392 1.45 25.63 -2.10
CA PRO A 392 1.33 25.04 -3.42
C PRO A 392 2.25 23.82 -3.57
N PHE A 393 1.78 22.83 -4.32
CA PHE A 393 2.60 21.67 -4.68
C PHE A 393 3.90 22.12 -5.38
N TYR A 394 5.01 21.46 -5.05
CA TYR A 394 6.33 21.77 -5.61
C TYR A 394 6.38 21.48 -7.12
N ARG A 395 7.30 22.15 -7.83
CA ARG A 395 7.52 21.93 -9.27
C ARG A 395 8.49 20.77 -9.45
N ILE A 396 8.16 19.86 -10.36
CA ILE A 396 8.95 18.66 -10.65
C ILE A 396 9.67 18.84 -11.99
N GLU A 397 10.99 18.75 -11.96
CA GLU A 397 11.84 18.66 -13.15
C GLU A 397 12.46 17.25 -13.17
N GLN A 398 11.92 16.34 -14.00
CA GLN A 398 12.33 14.93 -14.05
C GLN A 398 13.19 14.63 -15.28
N VAL A 399 14.32 13.98 -15.08
CA VAL A 399 15.19 13.45 -16.15
C VAL A 399 15.21 11.94 -16.08
N VAL A 400 14.69 11.27 -17.11
CA VAL A 400 14.73 9.80 -17.23
C VAL A 400 15.88 9.41 -18.14
N ILE A 401 16.87 8.70 -17.61
CA ILE A 401 18.09 8.31 -18.33
C ILE A 401 18.09 6.81 -18.53
N THR A 402 18.28 6.38 -19.78
CA THR A 402 18.41 4.96 -20.15
C THR A 402 19.71 4.76 -20.92
N ARG A 403 20.36 3.60 -20.75
CA ARG A 403 21.54 3.23 -21.52
C ARG A 403 21.16 2.44 -22.77
N ASN A 404 21.53 2.96 -23.94
CA ASN A 404 21.32 2.26 -25.21
C ASN A 404 22.36 1.13 -25.35
N GLY A 405 21.92 -0.11 -25.14
CA GLY A 405 22.76 -1.32 -25.26
C GLY A 405 23.59 -1.65 -24.00
N GLY A 406 24.08 -2.89 -23.94
CA GLY A 406 24.78 -3.48 -22.79
C GLY A 406 24.00 -4.65 -22.20
N GLN A 407 24.70 -5.72 -21.85
CA GLN A 407 24.12 -6.88 -21.17
C GLN A 407 24.13 -6.66 -19.66
N SER A 408 23.25 -7.36 -18.95
CA SER A 408 23.33 -7.45 -17.50
C SER A 408 24.66 -8.09 -17.09
N PHE A 409 25.23 -7.66 -15.98
CA PHE A 409 26.49 -8.18 -15.46
C PHE A 409 26.27 -8.82 -14.08
N PRO A 410 26.92 -9.97 -13.79
CA PRO A 410 26.86 -10.58 -12.47
C PRO A 410 27.78 -9.85 -11.49
N TYR A 411 27.33 -9.72 -10.24
CA TYR A 411 28.13 -9.23 -9.13
C TYR A 411 28.00 -10.17 -7.93
N THR A 412 29.13 -10.61 -7.39
CA THR A 412 29.17 -11.56 -6.27
C THR A 412 29.43 -10.83 -4.96
N LEU A 413 28.47 -10.90 -4.05
CA LEU A 413 28.60 -10.46 -2.66
C LEU A 413 29.26 -11.58 -1.86
N HIS A 414 30.46 -11.31 -1.34
CA HIS A 414 31.17 -12.21 -0.44
C HIS A 414 30.68 -11.98 1.00
N LEU A 415 29.70 -12.77 1.46
CA LEU A 415 29.24 -12.76 2.86
C LEU A 415 29.97 -13.86 3.66
N LYS A 416 30.14 -13.68 4.97
CA LYS A 416 30.97 -14.54 5.84
C LYS A 416 30.63 -16.06 5.76
N LYS A 417 29.40 -16.44 5.40
CA LYS A 417 28.95 -17.84 5.29
C LYS A 417 28.45 -18.25 3.89
N PHE A 418 28.27 -17.32 2.95
CA PHE A 418 27.72 -17.62 1.62
C PHE A 418 28.15 -16.57 0.57
N ASN A 419 28.32 -16.99 -0.68
CA ASN A 419 28.55 -16.07 -1.81
C ASN A 419 27.23 -15.89 -2.58
N LEU A 420 26.67 -14.69 -2.60
CA LEU A 420 25.46 -14.38 -3.35
C LEU A 420 25.80 -13.66 -4.66
N THR A 421 25.50 -14.29 -5.80
CA THR A 421 25.66 -13.67 -7.12
C THR A 421 24.36 -13.04 -7.58
N VAL A 422 24.36 -11.71 -7.81
CA VAL A 422 23.20 -10.94 -8.29
C VAL A 422 23.50 -10.37 -9.67
N ASN A 423 22.54 -10.45 -10.59
CA ASN A 423 22.67 -9.87 -11.92
C ASN A 423 22.13 -8.44 -11.94
N PHE A 424 23.01 -7.46 -12.17
CA PHE A 424 22.65 -6.05 -12.32
C PHE A 424 22.38 -5.71 -13.78
N GLY A 425 21.39 -4.84 -14.02
CA GLY A 425 21.16 -4.26 -15.34
C GLY A 425 22.32 -3.35 -15.77
N ASN A 426 22.52 -3.21 -17.08
CA ASN A 426 23.57 -2.38 -17.70
C ASN A 426 23.58 -0.88 -17.29
N VAL A 427 22.48 -0.37 -16.73
CA VAL A 427 22.36 0.99 -16.17
C VAL A 427 23.15 1.15 -14.87
N PHE A 428 23.37 0.07 -14.12
CA PHE A 428 24.15 0.11 -12.88
C PHE A 428 25.65 -0.05 -13.08
N ASP A 429 26.09 -0.07 -14.35
CA ASP A 429 27.51 -0.07 -14.66
C ASP A 429 28.20 1.18 -14.08
N LYS A 430 29.36 0.98 -13.47
CA LYS A 430 30.07 2.01 -12.71
C LYS A 430 30.39 3.23 -13.57
N GLU A 431 30.91 3.02 -14.77
CA GLU A 431 31.29 4.13 -15.67
C GLU A 431 30.08 4.96 -16.08
N PHE A 432 28.95 4.30 -16.36
CA PHE A 432 27.71 4.97 -16.68
C PHE A 432 27.18 5.80 -15.51
N LEU A 433 27.18 5.25 -14.29
CA LEU A 433 26.78 5.99 -13.10
C LEU A 433 27.67 7.21 -12.83
N HIS A 434 28.98 7.12 -13.11
CA HIS A 434 29.86 8.29 -13.06
C HIS A 434 29.47 9.37 -14.07
N GLN A 435 29.09 9.01 -15.29
CA GLN A 435 28.60 9.99 -16.28
C GLN A 435 27.28 10.64 -15.85
N VAL A 436 26.37 9.87 -15.25
CA VAL A 436 25.11 10.39 -14.69
C VAL A 436 25.38 11.36 -13.53
N ALA A 437 26.31 11.03 -12.63
CA ALA A 437 26.72 11.91 -11.54
C ALA A 437 27.31 13.23 -12.07
N LEU A 438 28.18 13.18 -13.09
CA LEU A 438 28.72 14.38 -13.73
C LEU A 438 27.63 15.25 -14.37
N LEU A 439 26.60 14.64 -14.97
CA LEU A 439 25.45 15.38 -15.48
C LEU A 439 24.68 16.07 -14.34
N GLN A 440 24.43 15.35 -13.24
CA GLN A 440 23.76 15.91 -12.06
C GLN A 440 24.53 17.10 -11.48
N GLU A 441 25.85 17.00 -11.33
CA GLU A 441 26.68 18.11 -10.85
C GLU A 441 26.61 19.33 -11.78
N LYS A 442 26.65 19.12 -13.10
CA LYS A 442 26.48 20.19 -14.08
C LYS A 442 25.12 20.87 -13.98
N LEU A 443 24.05 20.10 -13.79
CA LEU A 443 22.70 20.63 -13.61
C LEU A 443 22.58 21.44 -12.31
N LEU A 444 23.18 20.97 -11.21
CA LEU A 444 23.22 21.69 -9.94
C LEU A 444 24.03 22.99 -10.00
N GLY A 445 25.01 23.06 -10.92
CA GLY A 445 25.82 24.24 -11.18
C GLY A 445 25.19 25.30 -12.09
N LEU A 446 23.99 25.06 -12.63
CA LEU A 446 23.31 26.02 -13.50
C LEU A 446 22.96 27.31 -12.77
N THR A 447 23.20 28.43 -13.43
CA THR A 447 22.86 29.77 -12.96
C THR A 447 22.06 30.52 -14.01
N VAL A 448 21.08 31.28 -13.56
CA VAL A 448 20.22 32.08 -14.45
C VAL A 448 20.16 33.50 -13.91
N ALA A 449 20.40 34.49 -14.78
CA ALA A 449 20.18 35.89 -14.45
C ALA A 449 18.69 36.23 -14.61
N TYR A 450 18.04 36.61 -13.52
CA TYR A 450 16.64 37.04 -13.51
C TYR A 450 16.52 38.34 -12.72
N GLU A 451 15.91 39.37 -13.32
CA GLU A 451 15.72 40.70 -12.72
C GLU A 451 17.00 41.32 -12.11
N GLY A 452 18.14 41.15 -12.77
CA GLY A 452 19.43 41.70 -12.33
C GLY A 452 20.09 40.94 -11.17
N LYS A 453 19.52 39.81 -10.72
CA LYS A 453 20.12 38.90 -9.74
C LYS A 453 20.50 37.57 -10.39
N ILE A 454 21.66 37.04 -10.04
CA ILE A 454 22.06 35.68 -10.39
C ILE A 454 21.35 34.74 -9.42
N SER A 455 20.44 33.93 -9.95
CA SER A 455 19.73 32.89 -9.18
C SER A 455 20.41 31.55 -9.38
N HIS A 456 20.59 30.82 -8.28
CA HIS A 456 21.15 29.47 -8.28
C HIS A 456 20.04 28.45 -8.12
N TRP A 457 20.20 27.23 -8.65
CA TRP A 457 19.26 26.14 -8.40
C TRP A 457 18.96 25.94 -6.90
N LYS A 458 20.00 26.01 -6.06
CA LYS A 458 19.89 25.86 -4.60
C LYS A 458 19.00 26.91 -3.93
N THR A 459 18.79 28.07 -4.56
CA THR A 459 17.93 29.14 -3.98
C THR A 459 16.44 28.94 -4.24
N SER A 460 16.07 28.12 -5.23
CA SER A 460 14.67 27.83 -5.57
C SER A 460 14.25 26.38 -5.33
N ALA A 461 15.21 25.51 -5.00
CA ALA A 461 14.96 24.11 -4.69
C ALA A 461 14.22 23.96 -3.35
N PHE A 462 13.29 23.00 -3.31
CA PHE A 462 12.60 22.63 -2.09
C PHE A 462 13.57 21.93 -1.12
N HIS A 463 13.74 22.49 0.07
CA HIS A 463 14.53 21.91 1.15
C HIS A 463 13.63 21.65 2.37
N HIS A 464 13.54 20.39 2.80
CA HIS A 464 12.68 19.98 3.92
C HIS A 464 13.06 20.65 5.26
N SER A 465 14.32 21.07 5.41
CA SER A 465 14.85 21.74 6.59
C SER A 465 14.34 23.18 6.80
N ALA A 466 13.65 23.77 5.82
CA ALA A 466 13.03 25.09 5.97
C ALA A 466 11.66 25.05 6.68
N MET A 467 11.15 23.87 7.03
CA MET A 467 9.86 23.68 7.71
C MET A 467 9.97 23.58 9.24
N GLU A 468 11.18 23.49 9.81
CA GLU A 468 11.38 23.45 11.27
C GLU A 468 11.45 24.85 11.92
N SER A 469 11.33 25.93 11.13
CA SER A 469 11.45 27.31 11.60
C SER A 469 10.25 28.22 11.26
N ALA A 470 9.07 27.64 10.98
CA ALA A 470 7.81 28.37 10.80
C ALA A 470 6.79 28.03 11.89
#